data_AF-A0A1H1QA74-F1
#
_entry.id   AF-A0A1H1QA74-F1
#
_cell.length_a   1.000
_cell.length_b   1.000
_cell.length_c   1.000
_cell.angle_alpha   90.00
_cell.angle_beta   90.00
_cell.angle_gamma   90.00
#
_symmetry.space_group_name_H-M   'P 1'
#
loop_
_entity.id
_entity.type
_entity.pdbx_description
1 polymer ?
#
loop_
_entity_poly.entity_id
_entity_poly.type
_entity_poly.pdbx_seq_one_letter_code
_entity_poly.pdbx_strand_id
1 'polypeptide(L)'
;MYFPFRGFDQNRIWSAIVALAGDFQAWSGMLAFAGHEIRRWEPKKLRMHIYTLPATIASTARRTVVHVKNTVRWAKTIVAGLNRLRDLQPERPWTRKSWLGANPRKIEAKEG
;
A
#
# COMPACT_ATOMS: atom_id res chain seq x y z
N MET A 1 14.12 25.40 -14.97
CA MET A 1 13.50 24.11 -14.57
C MET A 1 14.04 23.06 -15.52
N TYR A 2 14.83 22.10 -15.04
CA TYR A 2 15.46 21.07 -15.88
C TYR A 2 14.56 19.84 -15.91
N PHE A 3 14.10 19.46 -17.11
CA PHE A 3 13.31 18.26 -17.29
C PHE A 3 14.19 17.09 -17.73
N PRO A 4 13.87 15.86 -17.31
CA PRO A 4 14.73 14.71 -17.58
C PRO A 4 14.74 14.27 -19.04
N PHE A 5 13.71 14.63 -19.83
CA PHE A 5 13.61 14.24 -21.24
C PHE A 5 13.65 15.45 -22.17
N ARG A 6 14.11 15.22 -23.41
CA ARG A 6 14.17 16.26 -24.44
C ARG A 6 12.80 16.58 -25.06
N GLY A 7 11.83 15.69 -24.93
CA GLY A 7 10.49 15.84 -25.51
C GLY A 7 9.45 16.34 -24.51
N PHE A 8 8.58 17.25 -24.96
CA PHE A 8 7.56 17.88 -24.11
C PHE A 8 6.52 16.87 -23.59
N ASP A 9 5.95 16.03 -24.45
CA ASP A 9 4.92 15.06 -24.05
C ASP A 9 5.44 14.01 -23.05
N GLN A 10 6.69 13.57 -23.24
CA GLN A 10 7.37 12.68 -22.30
C GLN A 10 7.49 13.32 -20.90
N ASN A 11 7.83 14.61 -20.85
CA ASN A 11 7.95 15.34 -19.59
C ASN A 11 6.59 15.56 -18.91
N ARG A 12 5.50 15.67 -19.68
CA ARG A 12 4.13 15.74 -19.14
C ARG A 12 3.73 14.44 -18.47
N ILE A 13 3.92 13.31 -19.15
CA ILE A 13 3.65 11.97 -18.59
C ILE A 13 4.50 11.74 -17.34
N TRP A 14 5.80 12.05 -17.42
CA TRP A 14 6.71 11.93 -16.28
C TRP A 14 6.23 12.78 -15.09
N SER A 15 5.87 14.04 -15.32
CA SER A 15 5.39 14.93 -14.25
C SER A 15 4.09 14.42 -13.62
N ALA A 16 3.17 13.88 -14.43
CA ALA A 16 1.93 13.29 -13.92
C ALA A 16 2.19 12.05 -13.05
N ILE A 17 3.13 11.17 -13.44
CA ILE A 17 3.52 10.01 -12.65
C ILE A 17 4.17 10.44 -11.32
N VAL A 18 5.05 11.43 -11.36
CA VAL A 18 5.71 11.94 -10.15
C VAL A 18 4.70 12.59 -9.19
N ALA A 19 3.76 13.38 -9.71
CA ALA A 19 2.68 13.97 -8.91
C ALA A 19 1.84 12.87 -8.25
N LEU A 20 1.41 11.87 -9.03
CA LEU A 20 0.63 10.74 -8.52
C LEU A 20 1.37 9.93 -7.45
N ALA A 21 2.67 9.69 -7.64
CA ALA A 21 3.50 9.03 -6.63
C ALA A 21 3.57 9.84 -5.32
N GLY A 22 3.63 11.18 -5.42
CA GLY A 22 3.54 12.09 -4.28
C GLY A 22 2.21 11.98 -3.54
N ASP A 23 1.09 11.93 -4.28
CA ASP A 23 -0.24 11.77 -3.71
C ASP A 23 -0.38 10.43 -2.97
N PHE A 24 0.07 9.33 -3.59
CA PHE A 24 0.08 8.01 -2.93
C PHE A 24 0.92 8.01 -1.66
N GLN A 25 2.07 8.70 -1.66
CA GLN A 25 2.91 8.82 -0.47
C GLN A 25 2.18 9.54 0.66
N ALA A 26 1.56 10.68 0.35
CA ALA A 26 0.86 11.51 1.32
C ALA A 26 -0.34 10.77 1.93
N TRP A 27 -1.14 10.09 1.10
CA TRP A 27 -2.31 9.34 1.56
C TRP A 27 -1.91 8.09 2.35
N SER A 28 -0.87 7.36 1.94
CA SER A 28 -0.36 6.22 2.70
C SER A 28 0.05 6.63 4.11
N GLY A 29 0.76 7.76 4.24
CA GLY A 29 1.14 8.32 5.53
C GLY A 29 -0.05 8.75 6.39
N MET A 30 -1.04 9.39 5.76
CA MET A 30 -2.25 9.85 6.45
C MET A 30 -3.12 8.70 6.97
N LEU A 31 -3.26 7.63 6.17
CA LEU A 31 -4.09 6.48 6.51
C LEU A 31 -3.39 5.54 7.51
N ALA A 32 -2.10 5.25 7.31
CA ALA A 32 -1.35 4.29 8.13
C ALA A 32 -0.91 4.85 9.49
N PHE A 33 -0.51 6.14 9.55
CA PHE A 33 0.19 6.71 10.70
C PHE A 33 -0.59 7.87 11.33
N ALA A 34 -1.92 7.72 11.45
CA ALA A 34 -2.77 8.71 12.11
C ALA A 34 -2.28 8.99 13.54
N GLY A 35 -2.00 10.26 13.86
CA GLY A 35 -1.50 10.68 15.17
C GLY A 35 0.01 10.48 15.40
N HIS A 36 0.77 9.99 14.41
CA HIS A 36 2.21 9.78 14.53
C HIS A 36 3.01 10.72 13.60
N GLU A 37 4.23 11.10 14.03
CA GLU A 37 5.10 12.02 13.28
C GLU A 37 5.51 11.52 11.88
N ILE A 38 5.47 10.19 11.66
CA ILE A 38 5.80 9.54 10.39
C ILE A 38 4.97 10.12 9.24
N ARG A 39 3.73 10.53 9.49
CA ARG A 39 2.85 11.17 8.50
C ARG A 39 3.49 12.41 7.85
N ARG A 40 4.35 13.14 8.56
CA ARG A 40 4.98 14.40 8.11
C ARG A 40 6.44 14.23 7.70
N TRP A 41 6.94 12.99 7.63
CA TRP A 41 8.32 12.78 7.25
C TRP A 41 8.56 13.14 5.78
N GLU A 42 9.71 13.72 5.52
CA GLU A 42 10.15 13.97 4.15
C GLU A 42 10.33 12.64 3.38
N PRO A 43 10.14 12.64 2.05
CA PRO A 43 10.29 11.45 1.21
C PRO A 43 11.65 10.74 1.40
N LYS A 44 12.72 11.50 1.64
CA LYS A 44 14.06 10.95 1.91
C LYS A 44 14.08 10.14 3.21
N LYS A 45 13.49 10.66 4.28
CA LYS A 45 13.40 9.98 5.58
C LYS A 45 12.53 8.72 5.49
N LEU A 46 11.45 8.78 4.71
CA LEU A 46 10.60 7.61 4.42
C LEU A 46 11.35 6.54 3.63
N ARG A 47 12.15 6.89 2.62
CA ARG A 47 13.01 5.93 1.91
C ARG A 47 13.95 5.22 2.88
N MET A 48 14.69 5.97 3.69
CA MET A 48 15.71 5.40 4.58
C MET A 48 15.14 4.52 5.69
N HIS A 49 13.96 4.84 6.22
CA HIS A 49 13.42 4.16 7.41
C HIS A 49 12.25 3.22 7.16
N ILE A 50 11.50 3.42 6.07
CA ILE A 50 10.33 2.61 5.73
C ILE A 50 10.59 1.74 4.50
N TYR A 51 11.10 2.32 3.40
CA TYR A 51 11.25 1.59 2.14
C TYR A 51 12.53 0.77 2.02
N THR A 52 13.53 1.08 2.84
CA THR A 52 14.80 0.33 2.90
C THR A 52 14.92 -0.50 4.18
N LEU A 53 13.84 -0.63 4.96
CA LEU A 53 13.88 -1.41 6.19
C LEU A 53 14.09 -2.91 5.90
N PRO A 54 14.82 -3.64 6.75
CA PRO A 54 14.97 -5.09 6.60
C PRO A 54 13.64 -5.79 6.89
N ALA A 55 12.96 -6.21 5.83
CA ALA A 55 11.74 -7.02 5.88
C ALA A 55 11.72 -8.10 4.81
N THR A 56 11.02 -9.17 5.12
CA THR A 56 10.75 -10.27 4.18
C THR A 56 9.26 -10.26 3.84
N ILE A 57 8.94 -10.30 2.55
CA ILE A 57 7.57 -10.42 2.07
C ILE A 57 7.31 -11.89 1.76
N ALA A 58 6.35 -12.48 2.46
CA ALA A 58 5.84 -13.80 2.17
C ALA A 58 4.43 -13.67 1.58
N SER A 59 4.22 -14.25 0.40
CA SER A 59 2.90 -14.31 -0.22
C SER A 59 2.36 -15.73 -0.14
N THR A 60 1.19 -15.88 0.48
CA THR A 60 0.39 -17.10 0.49
C THR A 60 -0.86 -16.88 -0.35
N ALA A 61 -1.51 -17.95 -0.82
CA ALA A 61 -2.62 -17.95 -1.77
C ALA A 61 -3.66 -16.80 -1.64
N ARG A 62 -3.96 -16.35 -0.40
CA ARG A 62 -4.90 -15.23 -0.15
C ARG A 62 -4.33 -14.07 0.67
N ARG A 63 -3.06 -14.13 1.10
CA ARG A 63 -2.49 -13.18 2.07
C ARG A 63 -1.05 -12.82 1.74
N THR A 64 -0.73 -11.53 1.83
CA THR A 64 0.64 -11.04 1.78
C THR A 64 1.06 -10.61 3.19
N VAL A 65 2.03 -11.31 3.75
CA VAL A 65 2.58 -11.07 5.08
C VAL A 65 3.93 -10.39 4.92
N VAL A 66 4.14 -9.33 5.68
CA VAL A 66 5.42 -8.61 5.73
C VAL A 66 6.00 -8.88 7.11
N HIS A 67 7.13 -9.57 7.14
CA HIS A 67 7.89 -9.84 8.36
C HIS A 67 8.93 -8.75 8.53
N VAL A 68 8.71 -7.86 9.49
CA VAL A 68 9.63 -6.78 9.83
C VAL A 68 10.57 -7.26 10.94
N LYS A 69 11.88 -7.05 10.78
CA LYS A 69 12.84 -7.39 11.84
C LYS A 69 12.58 -6.54 13.08
N ASN A 70 12.42 -7.19 14.24
CA ASN A 70 12.08 -6.50 15.50
C ASN A 70 13.18 -5.53 16.01
N THR A 71 14.42 -5.68 15.54
CA THR A 71 15.52 -4.78 15.90
C THR A 71 15.45 -3.41 15.20
N VAL A 72 14.52 -3.22 14.27
CA VAL A 72 14.34 -1.93 13.59
C VAL A 72 13.67 -0.95 14.54
N ARG A 73 14.25 0.26 14.67
CA ARG A 73 13.80 1.32 15.59
C ARG A 73 12.28 1.58 15.54
N TRP A 74 11.68 1.52 14.36
CA TRP A 74 10.27 1.83 14.12
C TRP A 74 9.42 0.59 13.80
N ALA A 75 9.90 -0.62 14.09
CA ALA A 75 9.24 -1.87 13.72
C ALA A 75 7.77 -1.93 14.18
N LYS A 76 7.51 -1.63 15.46
CA LYS A 76 6.16 -1.65 16.04
C LYS A 76 5.23 -0.66 15.36
N THR A 77 5.67 0.58 15.16
CA THR A 77 4.89 1.63 14.51
C THR A 77 4.58 1.28 13.06
N ILE A 78 5.56 0.77 12.32
CA ILE A 78 5.40 0.36 10.91
C ILE A 78 4.42 -0.80 10.79
N VAL A 79 4.53 -1.83 11.65
CA VAL A 79 3.60 -2.96 11.67
C VAL A 79 2.18 -2.49 12.02
N ALA A 80 2.03 -1.61 13.00
CA ALA A 80 0.72 -1.03 13.36
C ALA A 80 0.10 -0.26 12.19
N GLY A 81 0.89 0.55 11.48
CA GLY A 81 0.41 1.28 10.31
C GLY A 81 0.02 0.36 9.14
N LEU A 82 0.79 -0.69 8.88
CA LEU A 82 0.46 -1.70 7.87
C LEU A 82 -0.83 -2.46 8.22
N ASN A 83 -1.06 -2.78 9.50
CA ASN A 83 -2.29 -3.43 9.94
C ASN A 83 -3.48 -2.48 9.77
N ARG A 84 -3.34 -1.21 10.15
CA ARG A 84 -4.39 -0.20 9.92
C ARG A 84 -4.77 -0.08 8.44
N LEU A 85 -3.81 -0.12 7.52
CA LEU A 85 -4.11 -0.13 6.09
C LEU A 85 -4.85 -1.40 5.63
N ARG A 86 -4.57 -2.56 6.24
CA ARG A 86 -5.28 -3.81 5.95
C ARG A 86 -6.72 -3.76 6.45
N ASP A 87 -6.95 -3.17 7.62
CA ASP A 87 -8.29 -3.05 8.20
C ASP A 87 -9.19 -2.10 7.40
N LEU A 88 -8.60 -1.13 6.69
CA LEU A 88 -9.30 -0.25 5.75
C LEU A 88 -9.66 -0.94 4.43
N GLN A 89 -9.02 -2.06 4.08
CA GLN A 89 -9.39 -2.78 2.87
C GLN A 89 -10.72 -3.52 3.09
N PRO A 90 -11.74 -3.31 2.24
CA PRO A 90 -12.87 -4.21 2.21
C PRO A 90 -12.41 -5.62 1.84
N GLU A 91 -13.12 -6.63 2.34
CA GLU A 91 -12.95 -8.03 1.98
C GLU A 91 -12.76 -8.17 0.46
N ARG A 92 -11.66 -8.80 0.02
CA ARG A 92 -11.27 -8.85 -1.40
C ARG A 92 -12.43 -9.40 -2.25
N PRO A 93 -13.13 -8.57 -3.05
CA PRO A 93 -14.30 -9.01 -3.81
C PRO A 93 -13.91 -9.89 -5.00
N TRP A 94 -12.66 -9.77 -5.46
CA TRP A 94 -12.15 -10.40 -6.67
C TRP A 94 -11.33 -11.65 -6.32
N THR A 95 -12.04 -12.78 -6.19
CA THR A 95 -11.42 -14.10 -6.22
C THR A 95 -11.26 -14.55 -7.69
N ARG A 96 -10.31 -15.41 -8.04
CA ARG A 96 -10.20 -15.96 -9.42
C ARG A 96 -11.55 -16.53 -9.93
N LYS A 97 -12.42 -16.98 -9.02
CA LYS A 97 -13.79 -17.46 -9.30
C LYS A 97 -14.77 -16.34 -9.68
N SER A 98 -14.57 -15.09 -9.26
CA SER A 98 -15.45 -13.97 -9.64
C SER A 98 -15.31 -13.57 -11.12
N TRP A 99 -14.20 -13.93 -11.78
CA TRP A 99 -14.01 -13.78 -13.23
C TRP A 99 -14.82 -14.80 -14.05
N LEU A 100 -15.24 -15.90 -13.43
CA LEU A 100 -16.06 -16.94 -14.06
C LEU A 100 -17.57 -16.70 -13.89
N GLY A 101 -17.99 -15.48 -13.54
CA GLY A 101 -19.41 -15.15 -13.34
C GLY A 101 -20.05 -15.81 -12.11
N ALA A 102 -19.28 -16.47 -11.24
CA ALA A 102 -19.79 -17.10 -10.04
C ALA A 102 -19.95 -16.05 -8.92
N ASN A 103 -21.19 -15.59 -8.72
CA ASN A 103 -21.59 -14.76 -7.59
C ASN A 103 -21.51 -15.57 -6.27
N PRO A 104 -20.65 -15.20 -5.30
CA PRO A 104 -20.54 -15.90 -4.02
C PRO A 104 -21.73 -15.66 -3.07
N ARG A 105 -22.76 -14.90 -3.47
CA ARG A 105 -23.95 -14.57 -2.65
C ARG A 105 -25.20 -15.43 -2.91
N LYS A 106 -25.13 -16.58 -3.59
CA LYS A 106 -26.21 -17.57 -3.50
C LYS A 106 -26.03 -18.43 -2.25
N ILE A 107 -26.45 -17.88 -1.11
CA ILE A 107 -26.82 -18.67 0.06
C ILE A 107 -28.33 -18.86 -0.08
N GLU A 108 -28.75 -19.88 -0.83
CA GLU A 108 -30.13 -20.35 -0.78
C GLU A 108 -30.30 -21.10 0.54
N ALA A 109 -31.04 -20.49 1.47
CA ALA A 109 -31.64 -21.22 2.57
C ALA A 109 -32.61 -22.22 1.97
N LYS A 110 -32.30 -23.52 2.07
CA LYS A 110 -33.30 -24.57 1.93
C LYS A 110 -33.94 -24.78 3.31
N GLU A 111 -35.08 -24.15 3.51
CA GLU A 111 -36.14 -24.71 4.35
C GLU A 111 -36.89 -25.75 3.50
N GLY A 112 -37.13 -26.94 4.07
CA GLY A 112 -37.92 -28.03 3.45
C GLY A 112 -37.12 -29.29 3.18
#